data_AF-A0A382UB01-F1
#
_entry.id   AF-A0A382UB01-F1
#
_cell.length_a   1.000
_cell.length_b   1.000
_cell.length_c   1.000
_cell.angle_alpha   90.00
_cell.angle_beta   90.00
_cell.angle_gamma   90.00
#
_symmetry.space_group_name_H-M   'P 1'
#
loop_
_entity.id
_entity.type
_entity.pdbx_description
1 polymer ?
#
loop_
_entity_poly.entity_id
_entity_poly.type
_entity_poly.pdbx_seq_one_letter_code
_entity_poly.pdbx_strand_id
1 'polypeptide(L)'
;METNPISQQFPLQLGGDRTIDDMVRAGNYDGVHSYINQEKFPLEMHDPVDVVVVLIDLGRIAPSAEAVEEFSRRGLRRPTHEEAVYFGVQYPDVQRHRPIVWPHEPFLHADGSSRVLVHFGGIGYRTLDLFWDSSWGAYCLFAGIRV
;
A
#
# COMPACT_ATOMS: atom_id res chain seq x y z
N MET A 1 28.53 -4.44 -8.08
CA MET A 1 27.96 -4.53 -6.72
C MET A 1 26.46 -4.55 -6.90
N GLU A 2 25.85 -5.73 -6.84
CA GLU A 2 24.39 -5.85 -6.84
C GLU A 2 23.92 -5.39 -5.46
N THR A 3 23.36 -4.18 -5.39
CA THR A 3 22.68 -3.71 -4.19
C THR A 3 21.44 -4.58 -4.04
N ASN A 4 21.51 -5.56 -3.15
CA ASN A 4 20.35 -6.36 -2.78
C ASN A 4 19.24 -5.38 -2.33
N PRO A 5 18.06 -5.37 -2.94
CA PRO A 5 16.98 -4.47 -2.54
C PRO A 5 16.75 -4.57 -1.04
N ILE A 6 16.86 -3.44 -0.35
CA ILE A 6 16.55 -3.35 1.08
C ILE A 6 15.10 -3.81 1.20
N SER A 7 14.88 -4.94 1.89
CA SER A 7 13.56 -5.42 2.23
C SER A 7 13.31 -5.17 3.72
N GLN A 8 12.42 -4.22 4.02
CA GLN A 8 11.94 -4.00 5.38
C GLN A 8 10.68 -4.83 5.58
N GLN A 9 10.55 -5.48 6.74
CA GLN A 9 9.46 -6.39 7.04
C GLN A 9 8.63 -5.85 8.21
N PHE A 10 7.31 -5.86 8.04
CA PHE A 10 6.36 -5.33 8.99
C PHE A 10 5.26 -6.37 9.23
N PRO A 11 5.26 -7.06 10.38
CA PRO A 11 4.15 -7.93 10.76
C PRO A 11 2.85 -7.14 10.79
N LEU A 12 1.80 -7.62 10.16
CA LEU A 12 0.54 -6.91 10.04
C LEU A 12 -0.60 -7.81 10.50
N GLN A 13 -1.35 -7.34 11.49
CA GLN A 13 -2.56 -8.02 11.95
C GLN A 13 -3.79 -7.41 11.28
N LEU A 14 -4.54 -8.22 10.55
CA LEU A 14 -5.77 -7.85 9.83
C LEU A 14 -7.01 -8.39 10.55
N GLY A 15 -8.20 -7.93 10.13
CA GLY A 15 -9.49 -8.47 10.56
C GLY A 15 -10.23 -7.66 11.62
N GLY A 16 -11.40 -8.16 12.01
CA GLY A 16 -12.36 -7.47 12.87
C GLY A 16 -13.57 -6.93 12.09
N ASP A 17 -14.28 -5.98 12.69
CA ASP A 17 -15.57 -5.46 12.22
C ASP A 17 -15.49 -4.00 11.71
N ARG A 18 -14.27 -3.49 11.52
CA ARG A 18 -14.04 -2.10 11.13
C ARG A 18 -14.30 -1.86 9.66
N THR A 19 -14.99 -0.77 9.37
CA THR A 19 -15.14 -0.26 7.99
C THR A 19 -13.88 0.47 7.54
N ILE A 20 -13.72 0.71 6.24
CA ILE A 20 -12.59 1.54 5.77
C ILE A 20 -12.66 2.97 6.32
N ASP A 21 -13.86 3.51 6.55
CA ASP A 21 -14.02 4.84 7.13
C ASP A 21 -13.49 4.89 8.57
N ASP A 22 -13.73 3.83 9.35
CA ASP A 22 -13.16 3.70 10.70
C ASP A 22 -11.64 3.59 10.65
N MET A 23 -11.11 2.84 9.69
CA MET A 23 -9.68 2.70 9.50
C MET A 23 -9.00 3.99 9.02
N VAL A 24 -9.65 4.75 8.13
CA VAL A 24 -9.18 6.07 7.70
C VAL A 24 -9.14 7.04 8.88
N ARG A 25 -10.16 7.05 9.74
CA ARG A 25 -10.16 7.84 10.98
C ARG A 25 -9.06 7.40 11.93
N ALA A 26 -8.92 6.10 12.17
CA ALA A 26 -7.87 5.55 13.03
C ALA A 26 -6.47 5.85 12.47
N GLY A 27 -6.34 5.91 11.15
CA GLY A 27 -5.12 6.23 10.45
C GLY A 27 -4.68 7.68 10.64
N ASN A 28 -5.55 8.60 11.08
CA ASN A 28 -5.23 10.00 11.40
C ASN A 28 -4.34 10.69 10.34
N TYR A 29 -4.75 10.60 9.08
CA TYR A 29 -4.07 11.23 7.95
C TYR A 29 -4.43 12.72 7.86
N ASP A 30 -3.51 13.52 7.34
CA ASP A 30 -3.74 14.94 7.04
C ASP A 30 -4.58 15.12 5.77
N GLY A 31 -4.63 14.07 4.92
CA GLY A 31 -5.50 14.02 3.74
C GLY A 31 -5.75 12.59 3.28
N VAL A 32 -7.00 12.32 2.91
CA VAL A 32 -7.40 11.04 2.29
C VAL A 32 -8.16 11.33 1.01
N HIS A 33 -7.82 10.63 -0.07
CA HIS A 33 -8.52 10.77 -1.34
C HIS A 33 -9.99 10.35 -1.16
N SER A 34 -10.93 11.17 -1.66
CA SER A 34 -12.37 11.02 -1.37
C SER A 34 -13.00 9.70 -1.83
N TYR A 35 -12.36 9.00 -2.77
CA TYR A 35 -12.82 7.70 -3.27
C TYR A 35 -12.41 6.55 -2.37
N ILE A 36 -11.57 6.77 -1.36
CA ILE A 36 -11.19 5.76 -0.37
C ILE A 36 -12.27 5.74 0.71
N ASN A 37 -13.32 4.98 0.43
CA ASN A 37 -14.52 4.86 1.26
C ASN A 37 -15.14 3.47 1.09
N GLN A 38 -16.11 3.14 1.95
CA GLN A 38 -16.64 1.78 2.06
C GLN A 38 -17.32 1.30 0.77
N GLU A 39 -17.82 2.20 -0.07
CA GLU A 39 -18.45 1.85 -1.35
C GLU A 39 -17.43 1.34 -2.38
N LYS A 40 -16.24 1.95 -2.42
CA LYS A 40 -15.23 1.68 -3.46
C LYS A 40 -14.12 0.73 -3.00
N PHE A 41 -13.81 0.73 -1.71
CA PHE A 41 -12.79 -0.10 -1.09
C PHE A 41 -13.36 -0.75 0.18
N PRO A 42 -14.32 -1.66 0.03
CA PRO A 42 -14.94 -2.30 1.19
C PRO A 42 -13.90 -3.11 1.97
N LEU A 43 -13.94 -3.00 3.30
CA LEU A 43 -13.32 -4.00 4.17
C LEU A 43 -14.36 -5.05 4.54
N GLU A 44 -13.92 -6.31 4.54
CA GLU A 44 -14.77 -7.46 4.89
C GLU A 44 -14.53 -7.85 6.35
N MET A 45 -15.58 -8.25 7.03
CA MET A 45 -15.45 -8.81 8.37
C MET A 45 -14.89 -10.22 8.28
N HIS A 46 -13.78 -10.47 8.95
CA HIS A 46 -13.18 -11.80 9.04
C HIS A 46 -12.40 -11.98 10.35
N ASP A 47 -12.13 -13.23 10.71
CA ASP A 47 -11.28 -13.58 11.85
C ASP A 47 -9.87 -13.00 11.67
N PRO A 48 -9.17 -12.64 12.76
CA PRO A 48 -7.84 -12.05 12.63
C PRO A 48 -6.85 -12.92 11.85
N VAL A 49 -6.11 -12.28 10.94
CA VAL A 49 -5.06 -12.93 10.13
C VAL A 49 -3.77 -12.15 10.26
N ASP A 50 -2.67 -12.86 10.50
CA ASP A 50 -1.33 -12.28 10.51
C ASP A 50 -0.67 -12.48 9.13
N VAL A 51 -0.12 -11.40 8.59
CA VAL A 51 0.71 -11.41 7.38
C VAL A 51 1.97 -10.59 7.63
N VAL A 52 2.92 -10.61 6.70
CA VAL A 52 4.09 -9.73 6.75
C VAL A 52 4.14 -8.88 5.49
N VAL A 53 4.06 -7.56 5.66
CA VAL A 53 4.30 -6.59 4.60
C VAL A 53 5.80 -6.48 4.40
N VAL A 54 6.26 -6.69 3.17
CA VAL A 54 7.64 -6.57 2.75
C VAL A 54 7.74 -5.37 1.81
N LEU A 55 8.42 -4.30 2.24
CA LEU A 55 8.67 -3.13 1.41
C LEU A 55 9.92 -3.37 0.57
N ILE A 56 9.77 -3.27 -0.75
CA ILE A 56 10.84 -3.50 -1.72
C ILE A 56 11.24 -2.19 -2.39
N ASP A 57 12.54 -1.94 -2.42
CA ASP A 57 13.14 -0.87 -3.21
C ASP A 57 13.71 -1.41 -4.52
N LEU A 58 13.10 -1.06 -5.65
CA LEU A 58 13.61 -1.47 -6.96
C LEU A 58 14.81 -0.65 -7.43
N GLY A 59 15.12 0.49 -6.78
CA GLY A 59 16.25 1.37 -7.11
C GLY A 59 16.19 2.01 -8.50
N ARG A 60 15.04 1.92 -9.19
CA ARG A 60 14.81 2.46 -10.54
C ARG A 60 13.36 2.86 -10.73
N ILE A 61 13.09 3.64 -11.77
CA ILE A 61 11.73 3.90 -12.22
C ILE A 61 11.13 2.59 -12.71
N ALA A 62 9.97 2.21 -12.19
CA ALA A 62 9.33 0.94 -12.51
C ALA A 62 7.80 1.05 -12.46
N PRO A 63 7.07 0.38 -13.36
CA PRO A 63 5.62 0.23 -13.25
C PRO A 63 5.23 -0.79 -12.16
N SER A 64 3.98 -0.73 -11.68
CA SER A 64 3.46 -1.69 -10.69
C SER A 64 3.57 -3.14 -11.15
N ALA A 65 3.38 -3.42 -12.46
CA ALA A 65 3.49 -4.76 -13.01
C ALA A 65 4.88 -5.38 -12.77
N GLU A 66 5.94 -4.58 -12.93
CA GLU A 66 7.32 -5.03 -12.70
C GLU A 66 7.57 -5.31 -11.21
N ALA A 67 6.99 -4.49 -10.31
CA ALA A 67 7.04 -4.78 -8.87
C ALA A 67 6.33 -6.09 -8.53
N VAL A 68 5.18 -6.38 -9.14
CA VAL A 68 4.44 -7.65 -8.95
C VAL A 68 5.21 -8.86 -9.49
N GLU A 69 5.93 -8.72 -10.59
CA GLU A 69 6.86 -9.76 -11.05
C GLU A 69 7.98 -10.00 -10.03
N GLU A 70 8.55 -8.94 -9.48
CA GLU A 70 9.58 -9.05 -8.44
C GLU A 70 9.04 -9.70 -7.16
N PHE A 71 7.78 -9.46 -6.81
CA PHE A 71 7.11 -10.15 -5.70
C PHE A 71 7.09 -11.66 -5.96
N SER A 72 6.67 -12.07 -7.15
CA SER A 72 6.62 -13.47 -7.55
C SER A 72 8.00 -14.13 -7.45
N ARG A 73 9.07 -13.45 -7.90
CA ARG A 73 10.46 -13.94 -7.78
C ARG A 73 10.92 -14.11 -6.33
N ARG A 74 10.35 -13.34 -5.40
CA ARG A 74 10.68 -13.36 -3.96
C ARG A 74 9.73 -14.21 -3.12
N GLY A 75 8.79 -14.92 -3.75
CA GLY A 75 7.76 -15.70 -3.05
C GLY A 75 6.78 -14.82 -2.27
N LEU A 76 6.55 -13.59 -2.73
CA LEU A 76 5.56 -12.66 -2.19
C LEU A 76 4.35 -12.63 -3.10
N ARG A 77 3.16 -12.45 -2.52
CA ARG A 77 1.94 -12.20 -3.30
C ARG A 77 1.69 -10.71 -3.46
N ARG A 78 0.83 -10.39 -4.42
CA ARG A 78 0.22 -9.07 -4.60
C ARG A 78 -0.53 -8.67 -3.32
N PRO A 79 -0.44 -7.40 -2.88
CA PRO A 79 -1.24 -6.93 -1.75
C PRO A 79 -2.70 -6.71 -2.14
N THR A 80 -3.56 -6.57 -1.13
CA THR A 80 -4.94 -6.07 -1.22
C THR A 80 -5.01 -4.61 -0.77
N HIS A 81 -6.13 -3.94 -1.06
CA HIS A 81 -6.38 -2.60 -0.51
C HIS A 81 -6.56 -2.61 1.01
N GLU A 82 -7.11 -3.69 1.56
CA GLU A 82 -7.26 -3.88 3.00
C GLU A 82 -5.90 -3.81 3.71
N GLU A 83 -4.91 -4.54 3.20
CA GLU A 83 -3.57 -4.56 3.77
C GLU A 83 -2.93 -3.18 3.77
N ALA A 84 -3.16 -2.41 2.70
CA ALA A 84 -2.72 -1.02 2.62
C ALA A 84 -3.31 -0.19 3.76
N VAL A 85 -4.63 -0.27 3.95
CA VAL A 85 -5.36 0.50 4.95
C VAL A 85 -4.92 0.12 6.36
N TYR A 86 -4.80 -1.17 6.68
CA TYR A 86 -4.32 -1.62 7.99
C TYR A 86 -2.87 -1.21 8.25
N PHE A 87 -2.02 -1.23 7.22
CA PHE A 87 -0.63 -0.84 7.35
C PHE A 87 -0.48 0.63 7.77
N GLY A 88 -1.22 1.55 7.14
CA GLY A 88 -1.12 2.97 7.51
C GLY A 88 -1.66 3.31 8.90
N VAL A 89 -2.49 2.44 9.49
CA VAL A 89 -2.92 2.52 10.90
C VAL A 89 -1.84 1.99 11.85
N GLN A 90 -1.24 0.84 11.55
CA GLN A 90 -0.28 0.18 12.45
C GLN A 90 1.14 0.76 12.34
N TYR A 91 1.50 1.28 11.17
CA TYR A 91 2.83 1.78 10.84
C TYR A 91 2.79 3.20 10.25
N PRO A 92 2.17 4.18 10.95
CA PRO A 92 1.85 5.47 10.38
C PRO A 92 3.06 6.27 9.92
N ASP A 93 4.23 6.12 10.56
CA ASP A 93 5.41 6.93 10.26
C ASP A 93 6.29 6.38 9.13
N VAL A 94 6.04 5.14 8.66
CA VAL A 94 6.89 4.54 7.62
C VAL A 94 6.79 5.33 6.31
N GLN A 95 5.58 5.77 5.94
CA GLN A 95 5.34 6.55 4.73
C GLN A 95 6.01 7.93 4.72
N ARG A 96 6.44 8.46 5.88
CA ARG A 96 7.12 9.75 5.97
C ARG A 96 8.54 9.72 5.41
N HIS A 97 9.14 8.53 5.33
CA HIS A 97 10.49 8.34 4.84
C HIS A 97 10.53 8.28 3.31
N ARG A 98 9.64 7.46 2.74
CA ARG A 98 9.50 7.24 1.30
C ARG A 98 8.04 6.88 0.99
N PRO A 99 7.49 7.29 -0.17
CA PRO A 99 6.17 6.85 -0.57
C PRO A 99 6.10 5.34 -0.74
N ILE A 100 4.97 4.77 -0.32
CA ILE A 100 4.72 3.34 -0.41
C ILE A 100 3.59 3.12 -1.40
N VAL A 101 3.93 2.47 -2.50
CA VAL A 101 3.00 2.05 -3.55
C VAL A 101 2.45 0.68 -3.18
N TRP A 102 1.14 0.55 -3.24
CA TRP A 102 0.42 -0.71 -3.01
C TRP A 102 -0.11 -1.21 -4.33
N PRO A 103 0.64 -2.05 -5.08
CA PRO A 103 0.23 -2.53 -6.40
C PRO A 103 -0.82 -3.65 -6.28
N HIS A 104 -1.93 -3.35 -5.62
CA HIS A 104 -3.11 -4.19 -5.48
C HIS A 104 -3.89 -4.27 -6.81
N GLU A 105 -5.04 -4.92 -6.83
CA GLU A 105 -5.89 -4.95 -8.02
C GLU A 105 -6.38 -3.52 -8.36
N PRO A 106 -5.95 -2.92 -9.48
CA PRO A 106 -6.15 -1.49 -9.69
C PRO A 106 -7.63 -1.07 -9.68
N PHE A 107 -7.90 0.02 -8.98
CA PHE A 107 -9.20 0.67 -9.03
C PHE A 107 -9.37 1.36 -10.39
N LEU A 108 -10.39 0.95 -11.15
CA LEU A 108 -10.74 1.60 -12.40
C LEU A 108 -11.60 2.84 -12.12
N HIS A 109 -11.03 4.01 -12.32
CA HIS A 109 -11.69 5.28 -12.13
C HIS A 109 -12.67 5.58 -13.30
N ALA A 110 -13.64 6.46 -13.08
CA ALA A 110 -14.69 6.78 -14.05
C ALA A 110 -14.17 7.38 -15.37
N ASP A 111 -12.95 7.92 -15.37
CA ASP A 111 -12.25 8.42 -16.56
C ASP A 111 -11.49 7.31 -17.33
N GLY A 112 -11.64 6.05 -16.92
CA GLY A 112 -10.94 4.91 -17.50
C GLY A 112 -9.50 4.72 -17.02
N SER A 113 -9.00 5.58 -16.13
CA SER A 113 -7.67 5.43 -15.56
C SER A 113 -7.63 4.35 -14.47
N SER A 114 -6.59 3.52 -14.49
CA SER A 114 -6.29 2.60 -13.39
C SER A 114 -5.54 3.35 -12.29
N ARG A 115 -5.94 3.15 -11.04
CA ARG A 115 -5.33 3.80 -9.87
C ARG A 115 -5.07 2.79 -8.75
N VAL A 116 -4.01 3.01 -8.00
CA VAL A 116 -3.64 2.19 -6.84
C VAL A 116 -3.45 3.05 -5.61
N LEU A 117 -3.50 2.42 -4.44
CA LEU A 117 -3.32 3.12 -3.17
C LEU A 117 -1.84 3.48 -2.98
N VAL A 118 -1.60 4.71 -2.54
CA VAL A 118 -0.27 5.19 -2.21
C VAL A 118 -0.31 5.85 -0.84
N HIS A 119 0.55 5.39 0.05
CA HIS A 119 0.86 6.15 1.26
C HIS A 119 1.96 7.14 0.90
N PHE A 120 1.66 8.42 1.04
CA PHE A 120 2.59 9.50 0.74
C PHE A 120 2.74 10.39 1.97
N GLY A 121 3.90 11.00 2.16
CA GLY A 121 4.11 11.81 3.36
C GLY A 121 5.49 12.39 3.40
N GLY A 122 5.68 13.28 4.36
CA GLY A 122 6.95 13.90 4.66
C GLY A 122 6.98 14.43 6.08
N ILE A 123 7.84 15.44 6.31
CA ILE A 123 7.90 16.12 7.59
C ILE A 123 6.58 16.89 7.79
N GLY A 124 5.79 16.48 8.78
CA GLY A 124 4.58 17.18 9.19
C GLY A 124 3.30 16.84 8.42
N TYR A 125 3.33 15.97 7.40
CA TYR A 125 2.12 15.53 6.72
C TYR A 125 2.14 14.06 6.28
N ARG A 126 0.97 13.45 6.18
CA ARG A 126 0.70 12.10 5.71
C ARG A 126 -0.62 12.05 4.95
N THR A 127 -0.61 11.43 3.79
CA THR A 127 -1.80 11.17 3.01
C THR A 127 -1.94 9.69 2.66
N LEU A 128 -3.19 9.26 2.51
CA LEU A 128 -3.55 8.02 1.84
C LEU A 128 -4.30 8.39 0.57
N ASP A 129 -3.69 8.11 -0.58
CA ASP A 129 -4.13 8.66 -1.87
C ASP A 129 -4.31 7.58 -2.95
N LEU A 130 -4.96 7.94 -4.05
CA LEU A 130 -5.12 7.12 -5.25
C LEU A 130 -4.41 7.76 -6.43
N PHE A 131 -3.29 7.16 -6.83
CA PHE A 131 -2.46 7.68 -7.93
C PHE A 131 -2.59 6.80 -9.16
N TRP A 132 -2.37 7.38 -10.34
CA TRP A 132 -2.34 6.64 -11.61
C TRP A 132 -1.36 5.48 -11.53
N ASP A 133 -1.85 4.28 -11.83
CA ASP A 133 -1.04 3.09 -11.96
C ASP A 133 -0.16 3.21 -13.21
N SER A 134 1.02 3.78 -13.01
CA SER A 134 1.94 4.20 -14.05
C SER A 134 3.37 3.83 -13.65
N SER A 135 4.37 4.57 -14.13
CA SER A 135 5.75 4.40 -13.68
C SER A 135 6.00 5.19 -12.41
N TRP A 136 6.49 4.51 -11.38
CA TRP A 136 6.80 5.11 -10.09
C TRP A 136 8.25 5.55 -10.03
N GLY A 137 8.53 6.64 -9.32
CA GLY A 137 9.90 7.14 -9.14
C GLY A 137 10.79 6.11 -8.44
N ALA A 138 12.10 6.17 -8.71
CA ALA A 138 13.09 5.28 -8.09
C ALA A 138 13.16 5.37 -6.55
N TYR A 139 12.58 6.43 -5.97
CA TYR A 139 12.47 6.63 -4.53
C TYR A 139 11.19 6.04 -3.91
N CYS A 140 10.31 5.42 -4.69
CA CYS A 140 9.15 4.71 -4.15
C CYS A 140 9.55 3.36 -3.56
N LEU A 141 8.82 2.92 -2.55
CA LEU A 141 8.84 1.53 -2.06
C LEU A 141 7.58 0.82 -2.55
N PHE A 142 7.69 -0.48 -2.81
CA PHE A 142 6.56 -1.31 -3.23
C PHE A 142 6.23 -2.33 -2.15
N ALA A 143 4.96 -2.38 -1.73
CA ALA A 143 4.49 -3.31 -0.71
C ALA A 143 4.11 -4.66 -1.35
N GLY A 144 4.80 -5.73 -0.98
CA GLY A 144 4.42 -7.11 -1.27
C GLY A 144 4.12 -7.86 0.03
N ILE A 145 3.41 -8.99 -0.06
CA ILE A 145 2.95 -9.71 1.14
C ILE A 145 3.54 -11.11 1.22
N ARG A 146 4.00 -11.46 2.42
CA ARG A 146 4.36 -12.81 2.81
C ARG A 146 3.30 -13.35 3.78
N VAL A 147 2.87 -14.58 3.54
CA VAL A 147 1.98 -15.37 4.39
C VAL A 147 2.74 -16.50 5.05
#